data_AF-A0A1I7I2Q7-F1
#
_entry.id   AF-A0A1I7I2Q7-F1
#
_cell.length_a   1.000
_cell.length_b   1.000
_cell.length_c   1.000
_cell.angle_alpha   90.00
_cell.angle_beta   90.00
_cell.angle_gamma   90.00
#
_symmetry.space_group_name_H-M   'P 1'
#
loop_
_entity.id
_entity.type
_entity.pdbx_description
1 polymer ?
#
loop_
_entity_poly.entity_id
_entity_poly.type
_entity_poly.pdbx_seq_one_letter_code
_entity_poly.pdbx_strand_id
1 'polypeptide(L)'
;MKRVKRIKAVIITICIVAVIIGLVKVNIINTRALSPLGNSEENYERIKESFGDDFSSFINDNSEVKIYIDDEKDNILIRIGKENYIIKKESYLINILNNAKESVKDIISEAYNMFME
;
A
#
# COMPACT_ATOMS: atom_id res chain seq x y z
N MET A 1 -2.66 -36.62 6.79
CA MET A 1 -1.78 -35.58 7.38
C MET A 1 -1.19 -34.56 6.38
N LYS A 2 -0.54 -34.96 5.27
CA LYS A 2 0.13 -34.02 4.34
C LYS A 2 -0.81 -32.96 3.71
N ARG A 3 -2.03 -33.33 3.31
CA ARG A 3 -3.03 -32.40 2.73
C ARG A 3 -3.47 -31.31 3.72
N VAL A 4 -3.76 -31.67 4.97
CA VAL A 4 -4.13 -30.72 6.03
C VAL A 4 -3.00 -29.73 6.34
N LYS A 5 -1.74 -30.19 6.35
CA LYS A 5 -0.57 -29.30 6.51
C LYS A 5 -0.45 -28.29 5.36
N ARG A 6 -0.73 -28.71 4.12
CA ARG A 6 -0.72 -27.81 2.95
C ARG A 6 -1.82 -26.76 3.01
N ILE A 7 -3.05 -27.15 3.37
CA ILE A 7 -4.19 -26.22 3.51
C ILE A 7 -3.91 -25.19 4.61
N LYS A 8 -3.39 -25.62 5.77
CA LYS A 8 -2.97 -24.69 6.83
C LYS A 8 -1.92 -23.70 6.36
N ALA A 9 -0.92 -24.16 5.60
CA ALA A 9 0.12 -23.28 5.05
C ALA A 9 -0.49 -22.24 4.09
N VAL A 10 -1.40 -22.64 3.20
CA VAL A 10 -2.08 -21.71 2.28
C VAL A 10 -2.88 -20.66 3.04
N ILE A 11 -3.66 -21.05 4.05
CA ILE A 11 -4.44 -20.11 4.87
C ILE A 11 -3.52 -19.12 5.58
N ILE A 12 -2.43 -19.60 6.18
CA ILE A 12 -1.44 -18.74 6.85
C ILE A 12 -0.85 -17.73 5.86
N THR A 13 -0.47 -18.18 4.66
CA THR A 13 0.05 -17.28 3.62
C THR A 13 -0.96 -16.20 3.25
N ILE A 14 -2.24 -16.54 3.07
CA ILE A 14 -3.31 -15.58 2.78
C ILE A 14 -3.43 -14.55 3.91
N CYS A 15 -3.43 -15.00 5.17
CA CYS A 15 -3.48 -14.11 6.33
C CYS A 15 -2.28 -13.14 6.36
N ILE A 16 -1.06 -13.63 6.11
CA ILE A 16 0.15 -12.79 6.07
C ILE A 16 0.03 -11.72 4.97
N VAL A 17 -0.41 -12.11 3.77
CA VAL A 17 -0.62 -11.16 2.67
C VAL A 17 -1.66 -10.10 3.03
N ALA A 18 -2.76 -10.49 3.67
CA ALA A 18 -3.79 -9.56 4.13
C ALA A 18 -3.25 -8.55 5.17
N VAL A 19 -2.41 -9.00 6.11
CA VAL A 19 -1.75 -8.11 7.09
C VAL A 19 -0.83 -7.12 6.39
N ILE A 20 0.00 -7.57 5.43
CA ILE A 20 0.90 -6.69 4.67
C ILE A 20 0.11 -5.62 3.92
N ILE A 21 -0.99 -6.00 3.24
CA ILE A 21 -1.86 -5.05 2.53
C ILE A 21 -2.43 -4.01 3.52
N GLY A 22 -2.84 -4.43 4.71
CA GLY A 22 -3.32 -3.54 5.77
C GLY A 22 -2.26 -2.53 6.21
N LEU A 23 -1.04 -2.99 6.47
CA LEU A 23 0.08 -2.13 6.86
C LEU A 23 0.41 -1.09 5.77
N VAL A 24 0.42 -1.50 4.50
CA VAL A 24 0.64 -0.60 3.37
C VAL A 24 -0.46 0.46 3.30
N LYS A 25 -1.74 0.09 3.49
CA LYS A 25 -2.85 1.05 3.51
C LYS A 25 -2.72 2.06 4.65
N VAL A 26 -2.37 1.61 5.85
CA VAL A 26 -2.16 2.50 6.99
C VAL A 26 -1.01 3.47 6.72
N ASN A 27 0.10 3.00 6.14
CA ASN A 27 1.22 3.86 5.77
C ASN A 27 0.81 4.93 4.74
N ILE A 28 0.04 4.57 3.71
CA ILE A 28 -0.49 5.54 2.73
C ILE A 28 -1.33 6.61 3.41
N ILE A 29 -2.23 6.22 4.33
CA ILE A 29 -3.08 7.18 5.07
C ILE A 29 -2.21 8.10 5.93
N ASN A 30 -1.25 7.56 6.66
CA ASN A 30 -0.34 8.33 7.51
C ASN A 30 0.51 9.30 6.69
N THR A 31 1.12 8.84 5.59
CA THR A 31 1.92 9.70 4.71
C THR A 31 1.09 10.81 4.09
N ARG A 32 -0.17 10.56 3.70
CA ARG A 32 -1.09 11.62 3.22
C ARG A 32 -1.39 12.65 4.30
N ALA A 33 -1.61 12.23 5.54
CA ALA A 33 -1.99 13.10 6.64
C ALA A 33 -0.80 13.90 7.21
N LEU A 34 0.36 13.26 7.31
CA LEU A 34 1.51 13.73 8.09
C LEU A 34 2.69 14.18 7.23
N SER A 35 2.72 13.84 5.93
CA SER A 35 3.82 14.20 5.03
C SER A 35 3.35 14.57 3.62
N PRO A 36 2.33 15.43 3.45
CA PRO A 36 1.76 15.75 2.14
C PRO A 36 2.81 16.28 1.14
N LEU A 37 2.57 16.03 -0.16
CA LEU A 37 3.45 16.52 -1.23
C LEU A 37 3.44 18.05 -1.29
N GLY A 38 4.61 18.70 -1.21
CA GLY A 38 4.76 20.16 -1.21
C GLY A 38 5.68 20.67 -0.09
N ASN A 39 5.50 21.93 0.34
CA ASN A 39 6.27 22.61 1.40
C ASN A 39 5.96 22.06 2.81
N SER A 40 6.10 20.75 2.99
CA SER A 40 5.87 20.04 4.26
C SER A 40 6.77 20.55 5.39
N GLU A 41 8.04 20.86 5.11
CA GLU A 41 8.96 21.44 6.11
C GLU A 41 8.51 22.84 6.55
N GLU A 42 8.16 23.73 5.61
CA GLU A 42 7.72 25.09 5.91
C GLU A 42 6.38 25.11 6.69
N ASN A 43 5.47 24.19 6.36
CA ASN A 43 4.23 24.00 7.11
C ASN A 43 4.49 23.44 8.51
N TYR A 44 5.44 22.52 8.65
CA TYR A 44 5.83 21.97 9.94
C TYR A 44 6.40 23.04 10.87
N GLU A 45 7.30 23.89 10.35
CA GLU A 45 7.87 25.00 11.11
C GLU A 45 6.80 26.01 11.55
N ARG A 46 5.86 26.35 10.66
CA ARG A 46 4.72 27.23 11.00
C ARG A 46 3.81 26.66 12.08
N ILE A 47 3.51 25.36 12.01
CA ILE A 47 2.68 24.67 13.01
C ILE A 47 3.42 24.61 14.35
N LYS A 48 4.72 24.30 14.33
CA LYS A 48 5.57 24.30 15.52
C LYS A 48 5.60 25.68 16.19
N GLU A 49 5.76 26.75 15.41
CA GLU A 49 5.73 28.13 15.91
C GLU A 49 4.38 28.50 16.53
N SER A 50 3.27 27.97 15.99
CA SER A 50 1.91 28.31 16.43
C SER A 50 1.38 27.47 17.60
N PHE A 51 1.79 26.21 17.71
CA PHE A 51 1.21 25.23 18.66
C PHE A 51 2.24 24.65 19.65
N GLY A 52 3.52 24.99 19.51
CA GLY A 52 4.61 24.52 20.36
C GLY A 52 5.17 23.15 19.97
N ASP A 53 6.32 22.83 20.54
CA ASP A 53 7.11 21.64 20.21
C ASP A 53 6.34 20.33 20.47
N ASP A 54 5.54 20.28 21.53
CA ASP A 54 4.77 19.09 21.91
C ASP A 54 3.78 18.70 20.81
N PHE A 55 3.12 19.67 20.18
CA PHE A 55 2.17 19.42 19.11
C PHE A 55 2.87 19.03 17.80
N SER A 56 4.07 19.57 17.54
CA SER A 56 4.85 19.27 16.34
C SER A 56 5.22 17.78 16.24
N SER A 57 5.54 17.14 17.37
CA SER A 57 5.90 15.73 17.42
C SER A 57 4.79 14.78 16.95
N PHE A 58 3.52 15.19 17.05
CA PHE A 58 2.37 14.40 16.60
C PHE A 58 2.13 14.47 15.09
N ILE A 59 2.66 15.50 14.41
CA ILE A 59 2.35 15.76 13.00
C ILE A 59 3.49 15.32 12.08
N ASN A 60 4.67 14.99 12.63
CA ASN A 60 5.82 14.56 11.84
C ASN A 60 5.75 13.07 11.44
N ASP A 61 5.70 12.80 10.14
CA ASP A 61 5.91 11.44 9.61
C ASP A 61 7.40 11.08 9.55
N ASN A 62 7.88 10.34 10.54
CA ASN A 62 9.25 9.83 10.59
C ASN A 62 9.42 8.47 9.87
N SER A 63 8.43 8.02 9.08
CA SER A 63 8.56 6.77 8.36
C SER A 63 9.67 6.85 7.29
N GLU A 64 10.48 5.80 7.21
CA GLU A 64 11.53 5.68 6.18
C GLU A 64 10.93 5.46 4.79
N VAL A 65 9.79 4.77 4.74
CA VAL A 65 9.01 4.55 3.53
C VAL A 65 7.75 5.39 3.58
N LYS A 66 7.54 6.18 2.53
CA LYS A 66 6.38 7.05 2.34
C LYS A 66 5.75 6.75 1.00
N ILE A 67 4.46 6.46 0.98
CA ILE A 67 3.73 6.09 -0.23
C ILE A 67 2.69 7.15 -0.54
N TYR A 68 2.84 7.76 -1.71
CA TYR A 68 1.98 8.80 -2.24
C TYR A 68 1.18 8.24 -3.41
N ILE A 69 -0.14 8.32 -3.32
CA ILE A 69 -1.04 8.05 -4.44
C ILE A 69 -1.45 9.41 -5.00
N ASP A 70 -1.09 9.67 -6.25
CA ASP A 70 -1.56 10.84 -6.99
C ASP A 70 -2.88 10.46 -7.67
N ASP A 71 -4.00 10.91 -7.07
CA ASP A 71 -5.35 10.62 -7.56
C ASP A 71 -5.61 11.26 -8.95
N GLU A 72 -4.79 12.23 -9.41
CA GLU A 72 -4.95 12.91 -10.70
C GLU A 72 -4.05 12.32 -11.80
N LYS A 73 -2.83 11.89 -11.46
CA LYS A 73 -1.85 11.39 -12.45
C LYS A 73 -1.77 9.87 -12.56
N ASP A 74 -2.61 9.13 -11.83
CA ASP A 74 -2.68 7.66 -11.91
C ASP A 74 -1.31 6.97 -11.62
N ASN A 75 -0.42 7.67 -10.90
CA ASN A 75 0.94 7.24 -10.57
C ASN A 75 1.10 7.09 -9.06
N ILE A 76 1.88 6.10 -8.63
CA ILE A 76 2.25 5.93 -7.22
C ILE A 76 3.71 6.36 -7.06
N LEU A 77 3.96 7.32 -6.18
CA LEU A 77 5.30 7.73 -5.79
C LEU A 77 5.64 7.08 -4.46
N ILE A 78 6.75 6.35 -4.42
CA ILE A 78 7.30 5.73 -3.22
C ILE A 78 8.60 6.45 -2.91
N ARG A 79 8.68 7.07 -1.73
CA ARG A 79 9.93 7.64 -1.21
C ARG A 79 10.52 6.69 -0.18
N ILE A 80 11.80 6.35 -0.35
CA ILE A 80 12.57 5.53 0.59
C ILE A 80 13.79 6.36 0.99
N GLY A 81 13.78 6.89 2.21
CA GLY A 81 14.75 7.88 2.64
C GLY A 81 14.76 9.11 1.72
N LYS A 82 15.84 9.31 0.96
CA LYS A 82 16.01 10.42 0.01
C LYS A 82 15.67 10.05 -1.44
N GLU A 83 15.52 8.75 -1.73
CA GLU A 83 15.27 8.25 -3.07
C GLU A 83 13.78 8.26 -3.40
N ASN A 84 13.44 8.57 -4.65
CA ASN A 84 12.07 8.64 -5.14
C ASN A 84 11.86 7.63 -6.28
N TYR A 85 10.86 6.78 -6.15
CA TYR A 85 10.47 5.76 -7.14
C TYR A 85 9.06 6.02 -7.63
N ILE A 86 8.86 6.03 -8.94
CA ILE A 86 7.54 6.22 -9.54
C ILE A 86 7.08 4.91 -10.17
N ILE A 87 5.99 4.35 -9.65
CA ILE A 87 5.28 3.25 -10.29
C ILE A 87 4.22 3.85 -11.20
N LYS A 88 4.44 3.73 -12.50
CA LYS A 88 3.47 4.09 -13.53
C LYS A 88 2.44 2.98 -13.70
N LYS A 89 1.18 3.33 -13.94
CA LYS A 89 0.08 2.39 -14.22
C LYS A 89 0.40 1.44 -15.39
N GLU A 90 1.09 1.94 -16.40
CA GLU A 90 1.51 1.17 -17.59
C GLU A 90 2.78 0.32 -17.35
N SER A 91 3.28 0.24 -16.11
CA SER A 91 4.46 -0.55 -15.81
C SER A 91 4.23 -2.04 -16.07
N TYR A 92 5.29 -2.72 -16.50
CA TYR A 92 5.32 -4.16 -16.74
C TYR A 92 4.77 -4.96 -15.54
N LEU A 93 5.06 -4.52 -14.31
CA LEU A 93 4.57 -5.15 -13.07
C LEU A 93 3.05 -5.08 -12.92
N ILE A 94 2.42 -3.96 -13.30
CA ILE A 94 0.96 -3.81 -13.24
C ILE A 94 0.29 -4.68 -14.30
N ASN A 95 0.88 -4.82 -15.48
CA ASN A 95 0.38 -5.77 -16.48
C ASN A 95 0.45 -7.22 -16.00
N ILE A 96 1.54 -7.62 -15.32
CA ILE A 96 1.63 -8.95 -14.71
C ILE A 96 0.51 -9.15 -13.68
N LEU A 97 0.28 -8.16 -12.81
CA LEU A 97 -0.78 -8.22 -11.80
C LEU A 97 -2.18 -8.32 -12.42
N ASN A 98 -2.44 -7.55 -13.47
CA ASN A 98 -3.71 -7.58 -14.19
C ASN A 98 -3.96 -8.94 -14.85
N ASN A 99 -2.94 -9.50 -15.51
CA ASN A 99 -3.04 -10.84 -16.10
C ASN A 99 -3.28 -11.91 -15.05
N ALA A 100 -2.58 -11.86 -13.92
CA ALA A 100 -2.79 -12.79 -12.81
C ALA A 100 -4.21 -12.67 -12.22
N LYS A 101 -4.76 -11.46 -12.14
CA LYS A 101 -6.13 -11.21 -11.68
C LYS A 101 -7.17 -11.85 -12.60
N GLU A 102 -7.00 -11.71 -13.92
CA GLU A 102 -7.89 -12.38 -14.88
C GLU A 102 -7.77 -13.91 -14.77
N SER A 103 -6.56 -14.46 -14.69
CA SER A 103 -6.39 -15.91 -14.50
C SER A 103 -7.05 -16.44 -13.22
N VAL A 104 -6.99 -15.71 -12.11
CA VAL A 104 -7.68 -16.08 -10.87
C VAL A 104 -9.20 -16.03 -11.04
N LYS A 105 -9.71 -15.03 -11.76
CA LYS A 105 -11.15 -14.88 -12.03
C LYS A 105 -11.67 -16.03 -12.88
N ASP A 106 -10.91 -16.45 -13.89
CA ASP A 106 -11.26 -17.60 -14.74
C ASP A 106 -11.36 -18.89 -13.91
N ILE A 107 -10.36 -19.16 -13.07
CA ILE A 107 -10.36 -20.33 -12.17
C ILE A 107 -11.57 -20.31 -11.21
N ILE A 108 -11.93 -19.14 -10.67
CA ILE A 108 -13.09 -19.00 -9.78
C ILE A 108 -14.38 -19.26 -10.55
N SER A 109 -14.50 -18.75 -11.78
CA SER A 109 -15.67 -18.98 -12.65
C SER A 109 -15.83 -20.45 -13.00
N GLU A 110 -14.74 -21.13 -13.38
CA GLU A 110 -14.73 -22.57 -13.64
C GLU A 110 -15.14 -23.38 -12.40
N ALA A 111 -14.59 -23.05 -11.22
CA ALA A 111 -14.96 -23.71 -9.98
C ALA A 111 -16.45 -23.51 -9.67
N TYR A 112 -16.97 -22.29 -9.82
CA TYR A 112 -18.38 -21.99 -9.60
C TYR A 112 -19.31 -22.81 -10.51
N ASN A 113 -19.01 -22.89 -11.80
CA ASN A 113 -19.80 -23.68 -12.76
C ASN A 113 -19.80 -25.17 -12.41
N MET A 114 -18.67 -25.71 -11.94
CA MET A 114 -18.53 -27.12 -11.56
C MET A 114 -19.32 -27.52 -10.30
N PHE A 115 -19.65 -26.58 -9.42
CA PHE A 115 -20.45 -26.83 -8.21
C PHE A 115 -21.95 -26.56 -8.39
N MET A 116 -22.33 -25.91 -9.50
CA MET A 116 -23.71 -25.53 -9.81
C MET A 116 -24.37 -26.39 -10.90
N GLU A 117 -23.58 -27.25 -11.58
CA GLU A 117 -24.06 -28.45 -12.30
C GLU A 117 -24.24 -29.64 -11.35
#